data_AF-A0A948KD17-F1
#
_entry.id   AF-A0A948KD17-F1
#
_cell.length_a   1.000
_cell.length_b   1.000
_cell.length_c   1.000
_cell.angle_alpha   90.00
_cell.angle_beta   90.00
_cell.angle_gamma   90.00
#
_symmetry.space_group_name_H-M   'P 1'
#
loop_
_entity.id
_entity.type
_entity.pdbx_description
1 polymer ?
#
loop_
_entity_poly.entity_id
_entity_poly.type
_entity_poly.pdbx_seq_one_letter_code
_entity_poly.pdbx_strand_id
1 'polypeptide(L)'
;MIEILKISLIAYMFVALGEKGKIFHFYRRMICRLPEWLCRPLGGCSICFTGQVCLWYFIITKPFNIVELLFFVSAGIFASMIYNKIYSFLIN
;
A
#
# COMPACT_ATOMS: atom_id res chain seq x y z
N MET A 1 -8.44 -5.28 -13.57
CA MET A 1 -6.95 -5.31 -13.61
C MET A 1 -6.32 -3.93 -13.57
N ILE A 2 -6.63 -3.00 -14.47
CA ILE A 2 -6.02 -1.65 -14.49
C ILE A 2 -6.24 -0.90 -13.17
N GLU A 3 -7.43 -1.00 -12.56
CA GLU A 3 -7.73 -0.37 -11.26
C GLU A 3 -6.80 -0.86 -10.15
N ILE A 4 -6.57 -2.18 -10.07
CA ILE A 4 -5.68 -2.79 -9.06
C ILE A 4 -4.30 -2.14 -9.15
N LEU A 5 -3.72 -2.07 -10.35
CA LEU A 5 -2.40 -1.49 -10.58
C LEU A 5 -2.34 -0.01 -10.20
N LYS A 6 -3.36 0.78 -10.56
CA LYS A 6 -3.42 2.20 -10.20
C LYS A 6 -3.45 2.38 -8.69
N ILE A 7 -4.35 1.68 -8.00
CA ILE A 7 -4.52 1.79 -6.55
C ILE A 7 -3.27 1.28 -5.82
N SER A 8 -2.72 0.13 -6.22
CA SER A 8 -1.51 -0.42 -5.61
C SER A 8 -0.31 0.50 -5.79
N LEU A 9 -0.15 1.11 -6.97
CA LEU A 9 0.94 2.04 -7.24
C LEU A 9 0.81 3.32 -6.40
N ILE A 10 -0.38 3.92 -6.32
CA ILE A 10 -0.63 5.09 -5.48
C ILE A 10 -0.30 4.78 -4.01
N ALA A 11 -0.80 3.65 -3.49
CA ALA A 11 -0.52 3.23 -2.13
C ALA A 11 0.97 2.98 -1.87
N TYR A 12 1.66 2.32 -2.80
CA TYR A 12 3.10 2.11 -2.74
C TYR A 12 3.86 3.43 -2.70
N MET A 13 3.53 4.35 -3.62
CA MET A 13 4.18 5.66 -3.73
C MET A 13 3.96 6.51 -2.49
N PHE A 14 2.79 6.45 -1.86
CA PHE A 14 2.54 7.12 -0.60
C PHE A 14 3.55 6.71 0.48
N VAL A 15 3.82 5.41 0.62
CA VAL A 15 4.83 4.90 1.58
C VAL A 15 6.25 5.28 1.16
N ALA A 16 6.60 5.14 -0.13
CA ALA A 16 7.91 5.48 -0.66
C ALA A 16 8.25 6.97 -0.49
N LEU A 17 7.25 7.84 -0.64
CA LEU A 17 7.33 9.28 -0.41
C LEU A 17 7.27 9.67 1.08
N GLY A 18 7.17 8.68 1.98
CA GLY A 18 7.28 8.89 3.43
C GLY A 18 8.72 8.88 3.96
N GLU A 19 9.71 8.52 3.14
CA GLU A 19 11.13 8.54 3.54
C GLU A 19 11.63 9.93 3.93
N LYS A 20 12.76 9.98 4.65
CA LYS A 20 13.37 11.23 5.13
C LYS A 20 13.64 12.17 3.96
N GLY A 21 13.15 13.41 4.07
CA GLY A 21 13.31 14.44 3.04
C GLY A 21 12.24 14.44 1.94
N LYS A 22 11.26 13.52 1.98
CA LYS A 22 10.16 13.47 0.99
C LYS A 22 8.85 14.04 1.57
N ILE A 23 7.89 14.31 0.69
CA ILE A 23 6.66 15.08 1.00
C ILE A 23 5.82 14.48 2.14
N PHE A 24 5.74 13.16 2.28
CA PHE A 24 4.97 12.50 3.34
C PHE A 24 5.82 12.13 4.56
N HIS A 25 7.05 12.64 4.67
CA HIS A 25 7.93 12.33 5.80
C HIS A 25 7.31 12.69 7.15
N PHE A 26 6.63 13.83 7.23
CA PHE A 26 5.95 14.27 8.44
C PHE A 26 4.88 13.27 8.88
N TYR A 27 4.05 12.82 7.94
CA TYR A 27 3.03 11.79 8.18
C TYR A 27 3.66 10.49 8.68
N ARG A 28 4.70 9.98 7.99
CA ARG A 28 5.42 8.77 8.40
C ARG A 28 5.96 8.89 9.82
N ARG A 29 6.57 10.03 10.18
CA ARG A 29 7.06 10.28 11.54
C ARG A 29 5.96 10.24 12.60
N MET A 30 4.76 10.73 12.28
CA MET A 30 3.62 10.68 13.21
C MET A 30 3.16 9.24 13.42
N ILE A 31 2.90 8.49 12.36
CA ILE A 31 2.38 7.11 12.47
C ILE A 31 3.40 6.13 13.04
N CYS A 32 4.70 6.37 12.86
CA CYS A 32 5.75 5.54 13.44
C CYS A 32 5.87 5.66 14.97
N ARG A 33 5.11 6.56 15.61
CA ARG A 33 4.98 6.61 17.08
C ARG A 33 3.93 5.64 17.61
N LEU A 34 3.08 5.10 16.74
CA LEU A 34 2.05 4.14 17.09
C LEU A 34 2.64 2.73 17.22
N PRO A 35 1.94 1.81 17.93
CA PRO A 35 2.30 0.39 17.94
C PRO A 35 2.46 -0.18 16.52
N GLU A 36 3.36 -1.13 16.35
CA GLU A 36 3.72 -1.67 15.03
C GLU A 36 2.51 -2.20 14.23
N TRP A 37 1.59 -2.88 14.90
CA TRP A 37 0.37 -3.42 14.29
C TRP A 37 -0.52 -2.35 13.66
N LEU A 38 -0.46 -1.12 14.14
CA LEU A 38 -1.21 0.02 13.62
C LEU A 38 -0.37 0.85 12.65
N CYS A 39 0.91 1.04 12.95
CA CYS A 39 1.85 1.76 12.09
C CYS A 39 1.96 1.12 10.69
N ARG A 40 2.12 -0.21 10.61
CA ARG A 40 2.29 -0.95 9.35
C ARG A 40 1.15 -0.68 8.34
N PRO A 41 -0.13 -0.95 8.65
CA PRO A 41 -1.24 -0.75 7.71
C PRO A 41 -1.58 0.72 7.47
N LEU A 42 -1.04 1.67 8.25
CA LEU A 42 -1.23 3.11 8.03
C LEU A 42 -0.16 3.75 7.12
N GLY A 43 0.83 2.99 6.66
CA GLY A 43 1.87 3.52 5.77
C GLY A 43 3.29 3.31 6.27
N GLY A 44 3.47 2.56 7.36
CA GLY A 44 4.77 2.08 7.81
C GLY A 44 5.33 0.94 6.95
N CYS A 45 4.49 0.23 6.20
CA CYS A 45 4.87 -0.84 5.29
C CYS A 45 4.10 -0.71 3.96
N SER A 46 4.80 -0.70 2.82
CA SER A 46 4.18 -0.55 1.50
C SER A 46 3.21 -1.68 1.18
N ILE A 47 3.56 -2.92 1.52
CA ILE A 47 2.73 -4.11 1.28
C ILE A 47 1.46 -4.06 2.14
N CYS A 48 1.60 -3.78 3.45
CA CYS A 48 0.47 -3.71 4.37
C CYS A 48 -0.49 -2.56 4.02
N PHE A 49 0.06 -1.37 3.74
CA PHE A 49 -0.73 -0.21 3.37
C PHE A 49 -1.46 -0.44 2.05
N THR A 50 -0.81 -1.02 1.03
CA THR A 50 -1.48 -1.40 -0.22
C THR A 50 -2.64 -2.35 0.03
N GLY A 51 -2.46 -3.39 0.85
CA GLY A 51 -3.55 -4.33 1.18
C GLY A 51 -4.74 -3.62 1.84
N GLN A 52 -4.46 -2.75 2.82
CA GLN A 52 -5.48 -1.95 3.51
C GLN A 52 -6.23 -1.01 2.57
N VAL A 53 -5.53 -0.30 1.68
CA VAL A 53 -6.14 0.61 0.70
C VAL A 53 -6.99 -0.17 -0.32
N CYS A 54 -6.48 -1.29 -0.84
CA CYS A 54 -7.24 -2.14 -1.76
C CYS A 54 -8.52 -2.70 -1.11
N LEU A 55 -8.45 -3.11 0.17
CA LEU A 55 -9.60 -3.58 0.93
C LEU A 55 -10.68 -2.50 1.04
N TRP A 56 -10.32 -1.31 1.51
CA TRP A 56 -11.28 -0.22 1.67
C TRP A 56 -11.82 0.29 0.34
N TYR A 57 -10.97 0.40 -0.68
CA TYR A 57 -11.40 0.77 -2.02
C TYR A 57 -12.47 -0.18 -2.54
N PHE A 58 -12.25 -1.50 -2.42
CA PHE A 58 -13.21 -2.50 -2.88
C PHE A 58 -14.54 -2.38 -2.09
N ILE A 59 -14.48 -2.31 -0.76
CA ILE A 59 -15.67 -2.20 0.11
C ILE A 59 -16.52 -0.97 -0.25
N ILE A 60 -15.88 0.16 -0.58
CA ILE A 60 -16.58 1.42 -0.85
C ILE A 60 -17.14 1.47 -2.28
N THR A 61 -16.46 0.87 -3.26
CA THR A 61 -16.74 1.11 -4.69
C THR A 61 -17.36 -0.07 -5.44
N LYS A 62 -17.31 -1.27 -4.88
CA LYS A 62 -17.79 -2.50 -5.53
C LYS A 62 -18.88 -3.17 -4.70
N PRO A 63 -19.84 -3.87 -5.33
CA PRO A 63 -20.76 -4.73 -4.60
C PRO A 63 -19.98 -5.81 -3.85
N PHE A 64 -20.45 -6.16 -2.65
CA PHE A 64 -19.74 -7.11 -1.81
C PHE A 64 -19.76 -8.52 -2.43
N ASN A 65 -18.58 -9.00 -2.82
CA ASN A 65 -18.30 -10.37 -3.21
C ASN A 65 -16.96 -10.77 -2.58
N ILE A 66 -16.99 -11.77 -1.69
CA ILE A 66 -15.81 -12.16 -0.91
C ILE A 66 -14.67 -12.69 -1.79
N VAL A 67 -14.98 -13.42 -2.87
CA VAL A 67 -13.98 -14.00 -3.77
C VAL A 67 -13.28 -12.89 -4.55
N GLU A 68 -14.06 -11.96 -5.10
CA GLU A 68 -13.51 -10.80 -5.81
C GLU A 68 -12.71 -9.89 -4.88
N LEU A 69 -13.19 -9.67 -3.66
CA LEU A 69 -12.47 -8.90 -2.64
C LEU A 69 -11.10 -9.53 -2.35
N LEU A 70 -11.07 -10.83 -2.04
CA LEU A 70 -9.84 -11.55 -1.74
C LEU A 70 -8.87 -11.51 -2.93
N PHE A 71 -9.36 -11.71 -4.15
CA PHE A 71 -8.55 -11.62 -5.36
C PHE A 71 -8.00 -10.20 -5.55
N PHE A 72 -8.83 -9.17 -5.41
CA PHE A 72 -8.45 -7.77 -5.61
C PHE A 72 -7.37 -7.33 -4.63
N VAL A 73 -7.54 -7.62 -3.34
CA VAL A 73 -6.56 -7.30 -2.28
C VAL A 73 -5.27 -8.07 -2.50
N SER A 74 -5.35 -9.38 -2.78
CA SER A 74 -4.15 -10.21 -3.00
C SER A 74 -3.36 -9.77 -4.22
N ALA A 75 -4.04 -9.42 -5.32
CA ALA A 75 -3.40 -8.90 -6.52
C ALA A 75 -2.72 -7.54 -6.27
N GLY A 76 -3.32 -6.65 -5.46
CA GLY A 76 -2.70 -5.39 -5.05
C GLY A 76 -1.44 -5.60 -4.20
N ILE A 77 -1.50 -6.51 -3.23
CA ILE A 77 -0.36 -6.93 -2.41
C ILE A 77 0.77 -7.47 -3.29
N PHE A 78 0.46 -8.37 -4.21
CA PHE A 78 1.42 -8.95 -5.14
C PHE A 78 2.07 -7.88 -6.03
N ALA A 79 1.30 -6.93 -6.55
CA ALA A 79 1.83 -5.81 -7.32
C ALA A 79 2.81 -4.95 -6.49
N SER A 80 2.47 -4.67 -5.22
CA SER A 80 3.35 -3.93 -4.29
C SER A 80 4.68 -4.66 -4.03
N MET A 81 4.67 -6.00 -3.95
CA MET A 81 5.88 -6.82 -3.86
C MET A 81 6.76 -6.69 -5.12
N ILE A 82 6.15 -6.68 -6.30
CA ILE A 82 6.86 -6.45 -7.57
C ILE A 82 7.53 -5.06 -7.55
N TYR A 83 6.80 -4.02 -7.14
CA TYR A 83 7.35 -2.65 -7.07
C TYR A 83 8.54 -2.57 -6.12
N ASN A 84 8.46 -3.17 -4.93
CA ASN A 84 9.58 -3.24 -3.99
C ASN A 84 10.80 -3.91 -4.65
N LYS A 85 10.60 -5.03 -5.36
CA LYS A 85 11.70 -5.75 -6.02
C LYS A 85 12.34 -4.91 -7.12
N ILE A 86 11.55 -4.26 -7.96
CA ILE A 86 12.03 -3.37 -9.02
C ILE A 86 12.80 -2.18 -8.41
N TYR A 87 12.23 -1.52 -7.41
CA TYR A 87 12.85 -0.38 -6.73
C TYR A 87 14.20 -0.75 -6.11
N SER A 88 14.28 -1.91 -5.45
CA SER A 88 15.53 -2.42 -4.89
C SER A 88 16.58 -2.75 -5.95
N PHE A 89 16.16 -3.17 -7.14
CA PHE A 89 17.06 -3.44 -8.26
C PHE A 89 17.58 -2.15 -8.91
N LEU A 90 16.80 -1.07 -8.91
CA LEU A 90 17.19 0.20 -9.51
C LEU A 90 18.13 1.05 -8.65
N ILE A 91 18.15 0.81 -7.33
CA ILE A 91 18.95 1.59 -6.37
C ILE A 91 20.28 0.90 -6.01
N ASN A 92 20.37 -0.42 -6.24
CA ASN A 92 21.63 -1.16 -6.19
C ASN A 92 22.33 -1.09 -7.55
#